data_AF-A0A3E0HIS8-F1
#
_entry.id   AF-A0A3E0HIS8-F1
#
_cell.length_a   1.000
_cell.length_b   1.000
_cell.length_c   1.000
_cell.angle_alpha   90.00
_cell.angle_beta   90.00
_cell.angle_gamma   90.00
#
_symmetry.space_group_name_H-M   'P 1'
#
loop_
_entity.id
_entity.type
_entity.pdbx_description
1 polymer ?
#
loop_
_entity_poly.entity_id
_entity_poly.type
_entity_poly.pdbx_seq_one_letter_code
_entity_poly.pdbx_strand_id
1 'polypeptide(L)' 'MRTIELNQMELIEGGDFWGSFCKGFAAGAVVYEAGVLANIWNPAGQAGLVALVSVSAACILI' A
#
# COMPACT_ATOMS: atom_id res chain seq x y z
N MET A 1 37.66 7.17 -17.29
CA MET A 1 36.62 7.16 -16.24
C MET A 1 35.43 6.46 -16.83
N ARG A 2 34.94 5.37 -16.21
CA ARG A 2 33.72 4.70 -16.70
C ARG A 2 32.57 5.69 -16.49
N THR A 3 31.99 6.16 -17.58
CA THR A 3 30.74 6.90 -17.62
C THR A 3 29.66 5.90 -17.21
N ILE A 4 29.47 5.76 -15.89
CA ILE A 4 28.36 5.02 -15.32
C ILE A 4 27.11 5.71 -15.86
N GLU A 5 26.30 4.94 -16.58
CA GLU A 5 25.10 5.39 -17.24
C GLU A 5 24.13 5.97 -16.21
N LEU A 6 24.18 7.28 -16.02
CA LEU A 6 23.26 8.05 -15.17
C LEU A 6 21.79 7.79 -15.57
N ASN A 7 21.56 7.36 -16.80
CA ASN A 7 20.26 7.02 -17.36
C ASN A 7 19.61 5.77 -16.71
N GLN A 8 20.36 4.93 -15.99
CA GLN A 8 19.81 3.75 -15.31
C GLN A 8 19.56 3.96 -13.81
N MET A 9 20.07 5.03 -13.20
CA MET A 9 19.83 5.31 -11.78
C MET A 9 18.55 6.13 -11.55
N GLU A 10 18.15 6.95 -12.53
CA GLU A 10 16.92 7.77 -12.46
C GLU A 10 15.64 6.94 -12.66
N LEU A 11 15.74 5.74 -13.24
CA LEU A 11 14.60 4.83 -13.42
C LEU A 11 14.27 3.97 -12.19
N ILE A 12 15.08 4.06 -11.13
CA ILE A 12 14.73 3.53 -9.79
C ILE A 12 14.01 4.63 -8.96
N GLU A 13 13.61 5.74 -9.58
CA GLU A 13 12.83 6.79 -8.90
C GLU A 13 11.32 6.60 -9.14
N GLY A 14 10.60 6.23 -8.08
CA GLY A 14 9.16 6.49 -7.91
C GLY A 14 8.17 5.51 -8.54
N GLY A 15 8.51 4.83 -9.64
CA GLY A 15 7.56 3.97 -10.36
C GLY A 15 7.16 2.69 -9.62
N ASP A 16 8.13 2.00 -9.01
CA ASP A 16 7.90 0.70 -8.33
C ASP A 16 7.60 0.84 -6.82
N PHE A 17 7.69 2.06 -6.29
CA PHE A 17 7.38 2.34 -4.89
C PHE A 17 5.90 2.10 -4.60
N TRP A 18 5.01 2.58 -5.46
CA TRP A 18 3.57 2.37 -5.31
C TRP A 18 3.17 0.92 -5.52
N GLY A 19 3.78 0.23 -6.48
CA GLY A 19 3.56 -1.22 -6.68
C GLY A 19 3.95 -2.06 -5.46
N SER A 20 5.13 -1.79 -4.88
CA SER A 20 5.58 -2.46 -3.66
C SER A 20 4.78 -2.06 -2.41
N PHE A 21 4.42 -0.78 -2.30
CA PHE A 21 3.55 -0.28 -1.22
C PHE A 21 2.19 -0.97 -1.27
N CYS A 22 1.54 -1.01 -2.43
CA CYS A 22 0.22 -1.62 -2.58
C CYS A 22 0.23 -3.13 -2.30
N LYS A 23 1.27 -3.85 -2.71
CA LYS A 23 1.45 -5.27 -2.35
C LYS A 23 1.63 -5.47 -0.85
N GLY A 24 2.46 -4.67 -0.20
CA GLY A 24 2.68 -4.74 1.25
C GLY A 24 1.44 -4.32 2.05
N PHE A 25 0.75 -3.28 1.61
CA PHE A 25 -0.48 -2.78 2.21
C PHE A 25 -1.60 -3.81 2.10
N ALA A 26 -1.77 -4.45 0.93
CA ALA A 26 -2.76 -5.52 0.74
C ALA A 26 -2.52 -6.72 1.67
N ALA A 27 -1.27 -7.06 1.98
CA ALA A 27 -0.97 -8.12 2.94
C ALA A 27 -1.37 -7.73 4.38
N GLY A 28 -1.11 -6.48 4.78
CA GLY A 28 -1.52 -5.96 6.11
C GLY A 28 -3.03 -5.73 6.23
N ALA A 29 -3.66 -5.35 5.12
CA ALA A 29 -5.09 -5.10 4.98
C ALA A 29 -5.94 -6.27 5.48
N VAL A 30 -5.67 -7.46 4.95
CA VAL A 30 -6.45 -8.67 5.24
C VAL A 30 -6.42 -9.02 6.73
N VAL A 31 -5.28 -8.83 7.40
CA VAL A 31 -5.14 -9.09 8.84
C VAL A 31 -5.95 -8.09 9.66
N TYR A 32 -5.91 -6.81 9.27
CA TYR A 32 -6.67 -5.77 9.94
C TYR A 32 -8.18 -5.95 9.74
N GLU A 33 -8.63 -6.25 8.51
CA GLU A 33 -10.04 -6.53 8.20
C GLU A 33 -10.58 -7.68 9.05
N ALA A 34 -9.83 -8.78 9.18
CA ALA A 34 -10.21 -9.89 10.05
C ALA A 34 -10.36 -9.46 11.53
N GLY A 35 -9.46 -8.59 12.01
CA GLY A 35 -9.53 -8.02 13.36
C GLY A 35 -10.74 -7.11 13.57
N VAL A 36 -11.11 -6.31 12.58
CA VAL A 36 -12.31 -5.45 12.62
C VAL A 36 -13.58 -6.28 12.58
N LEU A 37 -13.66 -7.31 11.74
CA LEU A 37 -14.80 -8.24 11.68
C LEU A 37 -14.99 -8.99 13.01
N ALA A 38 -13.91 -9.39 13.66
CA ALA A 38 -13.96 -10.03 14.97
C ALA A 38 -14.43 -9.08 16.09
N ASN A 39 -14.32 -7.76 15.89
CA ASN A 39 -14.75 -6.76 16.87
C ASN A 39 -15.53 -5.62 16.20
N ILE A 40 -16.69 -5.98 15.65
CA ILE A 40 -17.53 -5.09 14.84
C ILE A 40 -18.03 -3.86 15.61
N TRP A 41 -18.03 -3.91 16.95
CA TRP A 41 -18.44 -2.83 17.85
C TRP A 41 -17.32 -1.84 18.18
N ASN A 42 -16.13 -2.00 17.59
CA ASN A 42 -15.04 -1.05 17.76
C ASN A 42 -15.08 0.05 16.67
N PRO A 43 -15.60 1.25 16.96
CA PRO A 43 -15.70 2.34 15.98
C PRO A 43 -14.33 2.80 15.46
N ALA A 44 -13.26 2.70 16.26
CA ALA A 44 -11.91 3.01 15.80
C ALA A 44 -11.41 1.98 14.77
N GLY A 45 -11.79 0.71 14.94
CA GLY A 45 -11.53 -0.36 13.97
C GLY A 45 -12.27 -0.12 12.65
N GLN A 46 -13.52 0.33 12.71
CA GLN A 46 -14.30 0.67 11.52
C GLN A 46 -13.72 1.87 10.77
N ALA A 47 -13.26 2.91 11.49
CA ALA A 47 -12.57 4.04 10.85
C ALA A 47 -11.29 3.60 10.12
N GLY A 48 -10.53 2.68 10.73
CA GLY A 48 -9.38 2.06 10.08
C GLY A 48 -9.74 1.23 8.86
N LEU A 49 -10.89 0.53 8.88
CA LEU A 49 -11.41 -0.21 7.73
C LEU A 49 -11.73 0.72 6.54
N VAL A 50 -12.33 1.88 6.81
CA VAL A 50 -12.62 2.89 5.76
C VAL A 50 -11.33 3.43 5.14
N ALA A 51 -10.32 3.73 5.97
CA ALA A 51 -9.00 4.11 5.50
C ALA A 51 -8.32 3.00 4.68
N LEU A 52 -8.57 1.74 5.05
CA LEU A 52 -8.09 0.58 4.34
C LEU A 52 -8.70 0.44 2.95
N VAL A 53 -10.02 0.54 2.87
CA VAL A 53 -10.75 0.46 1.59
C VAL A 53 -10.35 1.62 0.67
N SER A 54 -10.14 2.83 1.21
CA SER A 54 -9.74 3.99 0.39
C SER A 54 -8.32 3.84 -0.17
N VAL A 55 -7.36 3.35 0.62
CA VAL A 55 -6.00 3.09 0.14
C VAL A 55 -5.97 1.91 -0.84
N SER A 56 -6.72 0.84 -0.57
CA SER A 56 -6.87 -0.28 -1.51
C SER A 56 -7.47 0.16 -2.85
N ALA A 57 -8.50 1.02 -2.81
CA ALA A 57 -9.09 1.59 -4.02
C ALA A 57 -8.11 2.46 -4.81
N ALA A 58 -7.31 3.30 -4.13
CA ALA A 58 -6.25 4.07 -4.76
C ALA A 58 -5.18 3.17 -5.41
N CYS A 59 -4.84 2.06 -4.75
CA CYS A 59 -3.90 1.06 -5.25
C CYS A 59 -4.39 0.25 -6.47
N ILE A 60 -5.71 0.17 -6.71
CA ILE A 60 -6.27 -0.45 -7.92
C ILE A 60 -6.20 0.51 -9.13
N LEU A 61 -6.15 1.83 -8.87
CA LEU A 61 -6.13 2.87 -9.90
C LEU A 61 -4.73 3.24 -10.39
N ILE A 62 -3.68 2.69 -9.76
CA ILE A 62 -2.25 2.85 -10.12
C ILE A 62 -1.79 1.61 -10.88
#